data_AF-A0A3S9ELR0-F1
#
_entry.id   AF-A0A3S9ELR0-F1
#
_cell.length_a   1.000
_cell.length_b   1.000
_cell.length_c   1.000
_cell.angle_alpha   90.00
_cell.angle_beta   90.00
_cell.angle_gamma   90.00
#
_symmetry.space_group_name_H-M   'P 1'
#
loop_
_entity.id
_entity.type
_entity.pdbx_description
1 polymer ?
#
loop_
_entity_poly.entity_id
_entity_poly.type
_entity_poly.pdbx_seq_one_letter_code
_entity_poly.pdbx_strand_id
1 'polypeptide(L)'
;MQVPLPWSPADRYIVLSPSQRIARDILWVDHQINPRLPILRFFGRVDSLRGYRNMPVLTLDPHLEFRQRDRDELNILFAYSNIRSWKSEDFQHLKDLSGSN
;
A
#
# COMPACT_ATOMS: atom_id res chain seq x y z
N MET A 1 -9.99 -29.43 5.64
CA MET A 1 -9.43 -28.14 6.07
C MET A 1 -8.44 -27.71 5.00
N GLN A 2 -8.76 -26.67 4.21
CA GLN A 2 -7.82 -26.16 3.20
C GLN A 2 -6.75 -25.34 3.93
N VAL A 3 -5.49 -25.76 3.81
CA VAL A 3 -4.33 -24.97 4.22
C VAL A 3 -4.24 -23.79 3.24
N PRO A 4 -4.30 -22.52 3.69
CA PRO A 4 -4.14 -21.39 2.76
C PRO A 4 -2.77 -21.50 2.11
N LEU A 5 -2.73 -21.42 0.78
CA LEU A 5 -1.50 -21.41 -0.01
C LEU A 5 -0.51 -20.41 0.60
N PRO A 6 0.80 -20.71 0.63
CA PRO A 6 1.79 -19.75 1.09
C PRO A 6 1.66 -18.48 0.25
N TRP A 7 1.26 -17.39 0.91
CA TRP A 7 0.97 -16.09 0.30
C TRP A 7 2.12 -15.68 -0.63
N SER A 8 1.83 -15.57 -1.92
CA SER A 8 2.81 -15.15 -2.91
C SER A 8 3.28 -13.72 -2.56
N PRO A 9 4.58 -13.41 -2.66
CA PRO A 9 5.07 -12.05 -2.47
C PRO A 9 4.42 -11.02 -3.42
N ALA A 10 3.75 -11.48 -4.48
CA ALA A 10 2.97 -10.68 -5.42
C ALA A 10 1.70 -10.01 -4.81
N ASP A 11 1.17 -10.54 -3.70
CA ASP A 11 -0.14 -10.15 -3.17
C ASP A 11 -0.07 -9.14 -2.01
N ARG A 12 0.99 -8.33 -1.97
CA ARG A 12 1.21 -7.36 -0.88
C ARG A 12 0.78 -5.96 -1.31
N TYR A 13 -0.16 -5.41 -0.56
CA TYR A 13 -0.64 -4.05 -0.69
C TYR A 13 0.21 -3.12 0.16
N ILE A 14 0.91 -2.20 -0.51
CA ILE A 14 1.79 -1.26 0.17
C ILE A 14 1.07 0.05 0.39
N VAL A 15 1.21 0.57 1.60
CA VAL A 15 0.79 1.92 1.98
C VAL A 15 2.03 2.71 2.35
N LEU A 16 2.36 3.68 1.53
CA LEU A 16 3.47 4.59 1.76
C LEU A 16 2.95 5.83 2.50
N SER A 17 3.42 6.04 3.72
CA SER A 17 3.07 7.20 4.53
C SER A 17 4.14 7.48 5.57
N PRO A 18 4.52 8.75 5.82
CA PRO A 18 5.50 9.09 6.85
C PRO A 18 5.04 8.69 8.26
N SER A 19 3.73 8.53 8.50
CA SER A 19 3.16 8.13 9.78
C SER A 19 2.25 6.91 9.63
N GLN A 20 2.68 5.77 10.19
CA GLN A 20 1.86 4.55 10.18
C GLN A 20 0.54 4.75 10.94
N ARG A 21 0.52 5.54 12.01
CA ARG A 21 -0.71 5.80 12.76
C ARG A 21 -1.75 6.48 11.87
N ILE A 22 -1.35 7.56 11.20
CA ILE A 22 -2.27 8.31 10.33
C ILE A 22 -2.69 7.47 9.12
N ALA A 23 -1.76 6.71 8.52
CA ALA A 23 -2.09 5.79 7.44
C ALA A 23 -3.17 4.78 7.84
N ARG A 24 -3.08 4.22 9.06
CA ARG A 24 -4.09 3.29 9.57
C ARG A 24 -5.43 3.98 9.81
N ASP A 25 -5.41 5.19 10.35
CA ASP A 25 -6.63 5.98 10.59
C ASP A 25 -7.32 6.31 9.26
N ILE A 26 -6.59 6.76 8.23
CA ILE A 26 -7.15 7.03 6.89
C ILE A 26 -7.71 5.74 6.26
N LEU A 27 -6.98 4.62 6.31
CA LEU A 27 -7.50 3.35 5.79
C LEU A 27 -8.79 2.93 6.49
N TRP A 28 -8.85 3.06 7.82
CA TRP A 28 -10.00 2.63 8.59
C TRP A 28 -11.20 3.56 8.43
N VAL A 29 -10.98 4.87 8.56
CA VAL A 29 -12.05 5.87 8.60
C VAL A 29 -12.52 6.23 7.19
N ASP A 30 -11.59 6.57 6.29
CA ASP A 30 -11.94 7.10 4.97
C ASP A 30 -12.20 5.98 3.96
N HIS A 31 -11.43 4.90 4.05
CA HIS A 31 -11.51 3.79 3.10
C HIS A 31 -12.25 2.56 3.64
N GLN A 32 -12.63 2.53 4.92
CA GLN A 32 -13.30 1.39 5.55
C GLN A 32 -12.54 0.06 5.36
N ILE A 33 -11.21 0.13 5.30
CA ILE A 33 -10.31 -1.01 5.19
C ILE A 33 -9.70 -1.27 6.56
N ASN A 34 -9.76 -2.51 7.04
CA ASN A 34 -9.12 -2.95 8.26
C ASN A 34 -7.59 -2.83 8.11
N PRO A 35 -6.93 -1.90 8.82
CA PRO A 35 -5.49 -1.70 8.69
C PRO A 35 -4.65 -2.86 9.24
N ARG A 36 -5.29 -3.83 9.91
CA ARG A 36 -4.65 -5.02 10.49
C ARG A 36 -4.60 -6.21 9.52
N LEU A 37 -5.07 -6.06 8.29
CA LEU A 37 -4.95 -7.12 7.29
C LEU A 37 -3.47 -7.50 7.08
N PRO A 38 -3.11 -8.80 7.15
CA PRO A 38 -1.72 -9.23 7.08
C PRO A 38 -1.05 -8.97 5.72
N ILE A 39 -1.86 -8.80 4.68
CA ILE A 39 -1.45 -8.46 3.31
C ILE A 39 -1.06 -6.98 3.15
N LEU A 40 -1.42 -6.11 4.12
CA LEU A 40 -1.00 -4.72 4.13
C LEU A 40 0.43 -4.57 4.68
N ARG A 41 1.21 -3.71 4.03
CA ARG A 41 2.54 -3.31 4.46
C ARG A 41 2.65 -1.80 4.47
N PHE A 42 3.17 -1.25 5.57
CA PHE A 42 3.32 0.18 5.75
C PHE A 42 4.78 0.55 5.63
N PHE A 43 5.12 1.44 4.70
CA PHE A 43 6.47 2.00 4.55
C PHE A 43 6.46 3.49 4.84
N GLY A 44 7.51 3.96 5.51
CA GLY A 44 7.71 5.37 5.84
C GLY A 44 8.59 6.14 4.85
N ARG A 45 9.21 5.45 3.89
CA ARG A 45 10.20 6.03 2.98
C ARG A 45 10.10 5.40 1.59
N VAL A 46 10.34 6.22 0.56
CA VAL A 46 10.26 5.78 -0.85
C VAL A 46 11.39 4.80 -1.20
N ASP A 47 12.58 4.99 -0.63
CA ASP A 47 13.75 4.11 -0.84
C ASP A 47 13.46 2.63 -0.48
N SER A 48 12.48 2.40 0.39
CA SER A 48 12.04 1.08 0.83
C SER A 48 11.29 0.32 -0.26
N LEU A 49 10.89 1.01 -1.34
CA LEU A 49 10.24 0.42 -2.51
C LEU A 49 11.25 -0.08 -3.56
N ARG A 50 12.55 0.19 -3.38
CA ARG A 50 13.59 -0.29 -4.29
C ARG A 50 13.67 -1.82 -4.24
N GLY A 51 13.73 -2.45 -5.41
CA GLY A 51 13.81 -3.92 -5.56
C GLY A 51 12.45 -4.62 -5.66
N TYR A 52 11.35 -3.92 -5.40
CA TYR A 52 10.02 -4.42 -5.71
C TYR A 52 9.71 -4.24 -7.21
N ARG A 53 8.90 -5.14 -7.75
CA ARG A 53 8.41 -5.09 -9.14
C ARG A 53 6.90 -5.25 -9.17
N ASN A 54 6.24 -4.42 -9.97
CA ASN A 54 4.79 -4.36 -10.15
C ASN A 54 3.96 -4.36 -8.85
N MET A 55 4.48 -3.77 -7.77
CA MET A 55 3.78 -3.76 -6.47
C MET A 55 2.67 -2.69 -6.43
N PRO A 56 1.47 -3.00 -5.91
CA PRO A 56 0.43 -2.01 -5.66
C PRO A 56 0.80 -1.12 -4.46
N VAL A 57 1.04 0.16 -4.72
CA VAL A 57 1.39 1.17 -3.72
C VAL A 57 0.30 2.25 -3.65
N LEU A 58 -0.19 2.52 -2.46
CA LEU A 58 -1.01 3.68 -2.13
C LEU A 58 -0.16 4.68 -1.36
N THR A 59 -0.02 5.88 -1.90
CA THR A 59 0.68 6.97 -1.22
C THR A 59 -0.33 7.76 -0.38
N LEU A 60 -0.35 7.53 0.92
CA LEU A 60 -1.14 8.30 1.87
C LEU A 60 -0.27 9.41 2.44
N ASP A 61 -0.44 10.63 1.92
CA ASP A 61 0.27 11.78 2.44
C ASP A 61 -0.63 12.57 3.40
N PRO A 62 -0.41 12.50 4.71
CA PRO A 62 -1.23 13.24 5.66
C PRO A 62 -0.99 14.75 5.63
N HIS A 63 0.11 15.23 5.03
CA HIS A 63 0.49 16.66 5.06
C HIS A 63 1.16 17.21 3.77
N LEU A 64 1.25 16.44 2.69
CA LEU A 64 1.94 16.80 1.44
C LEU A 64 3.45 17.09 1.59
N GLU A 65 4.11 16.49 2.57
CA GLU A 65 5.53 16.73 2.90
C GLU A 65 6.53 15.80 2.16
N PHE A 66 6.11 15.09 1.11
CA PHE A 66 7.12 14.42 0.27
C PHE A 66 8.12 15.44 -0.26
N ARG A 67 9.40 15.25 0.09
CA ARG A 67 10.50 16.04 -0.46
C ARG A 67 10.50 15.87 -1.98
N GLN A 68 10.95 16.89 -2.71
CA GLN A 68 11.02 16.82 -4.18
C GLN A 68 11.72 15.55 -4.67
N ARG A 69 12.83 15.18 -4.00
CA ARG A 69 13.56 13.93 -4.25
C ARG A 69 12.70 12.67 -4.15
N ASP A 70 11.82 12.58 -3.15
CA ASP A 70 10.96 11.41 -2.95
C ASP A 70 9.89 11.33 -4.04
N ARG A 71 9.38 12.49 -4.49
CA ARG A 71 8.44 12.58 -5.63
C ARG A 71 9.10 12.15 -6.92
N ASP A 72 10.32 12.62 -7.19
CA ASP A 72 11.09 12.24 -8.37
C ASP A 72 11.37 10.73 -8.38
N GLU A 73 11.71 10.16 -7.21
CA GLU A 73 11.93 8.73 -7.07
C GLU A 73 10.65 7.91 -7.28
N LEU A 74 9.50 8.35 -6.74
CA LEU A 74 8.22 7.71 -7.02
C LEU A 74 7.89 7.75 -8.52
N ASN A 75 8.05 8.91 -9.17
CA ASN A 75 7.81 9.06 -10.60
C ASN A 75 8.67 8.09 -11.43
N ILE A 76 9.94 7.93 -11.06
CA ILE A 76 10.84 6.93 -11.67
C ILE A 76 10.28 5.52 -11.46
N LEU A 77 9.93 5.14 -10.23
CA LEU A 77 9.41 3.81 -9.93
C LEU A 77 8.12 3.49 -10.67
N PHE A 78 7.23 4.48 -10.84
CA PHE A 78 6.02 4.37 -11.66
C PHE A 78 6.35 4.23 -13.15
N ALA A 79 7.22 5.09 -13.70
CA ALA A 79 7.58 5.08 -15.11
C ALA A 79 8.19 3.75 -15.56
N TYR A 80 8.98 3.09 -14.69
CA TYR A 80 9.56 1.78 -14.96
C TYR A 80 8.65 0.60 -14.58
N SER A 81 7.39 0.84 -14.20
CA SER A 81 6.44 -0.22 -13.77
C SER A 81 6.95 -1.07 -12.58
N ASN A 82 7.85 -0.53 -11.77
CA ASN A 82 8.31 -1.17 -10.55
C ASN A 82 7.21 -1.15 -9.47
N ILE A 83 6.37 -0.12 -9.51
CA ILE A 83 5.18 0.03 -8.67
C ILE A 83 4.00 0.48 -9.53
N ARG A 84 2.79 0.22 -9.04
CA ARG A 84 1.53 0.70 -9.64
C ARG A 84 0.63 1.29 -8.55
N SER A 85 -0.25 2.21 -8.92
CA SER A 85 -1.23 2.72 -7.97
C SER A 85 -2.26 1.65 -7.66
N TRP A 86 -2.87 1.73 -6.48
CA TRP A 86 -4.07 0.95 -6.20
C TRP A 86 -5.18 1.32 -7.18
N LYS A 87 -5.87 0.31 -7.68
CA LYS A 87 -7.05 0.41 -8.54
C LYS A 87 -8.31 0.22 -7.70
N SER A 88 -9.47 0.61 -8.23
CA SER A 88 -10.76 0.40 -7.56
C SER A 88 -10.99 -1.05 -7.14
N GLU A 89 -10.54 -2.02 -7.95
CA GLU A 89 -10.61 -3.45 -7.65
C GLU A 89 -9.79 -3.82 -6.39
N ASP A 90 -8.63 -3.20 -6.19
CA ASP A 90 -7.78 -3.42 -5.02
C ASP A 90 -8.48 -2.91 -3.75
N PHE A 91 -9.09 -1.72 -3.83
CA PHE A 91 -9.87 -1.17 -2.72
C PHE A 91 -11.06 -2.08 -2.37
N GLN A 92 -11.79 -2.55 -3.38
CA GLN A 92 -12.93 -3.44 -3.15
C GLN A 92 -12.47 -4.76 -2.51
N HIS A 93 -11.41 -5.38 -3.05
CA HIS A 93 -10.85 -6.61 -2.51
C HIS A 93 -10.43 -6.47 -1.04
N LEU A 94 -9.76 -5.37 -0.69
CA LEU A 94 -9.35 -5.08 0.68
C LEU A 94 -10.55 -4.81 1.61
N LYS A 95 -11.60 -4.14 1.12
CA LYS A 95 -12.85 -3.92 1.87
C LYS A 95 -13.58 -5.24 2.15
N ASP A 96 -13.68 -6.11 1.16
CA ASP A 96 -14.34 -7.42 1.30
C ASP A 96 -13.64 -8.27 2.38
N LEU A 97 -12.30 -8.27 2.37
CA LEU A 97 -11.50 -8.91 3.42
C LEU A 97 -11.64 -8.26 4.80
N SER A 98 -12.02 -6.97 4.84
CA SER A 98 -12.21 -6.23 6.09
C SER A 98 -13.59 -6.49 6.72
N GLY A 99 -14.61 -6.72 5.90
CA GLY A 99 -15.98 -7.04 6.32
C GLY A 99 -16.27 -8.53 6.53
N SER A 100 -15.36 -9.42 6.12
CA SER A 100 -15.47 -10.88 6.31
C SER A 100 -15.00 -11.28 7.71
N ASN A 101 -15.73 -10.86 8.75
CA ASN A 101 -15.51 -11.29 10.13
C ASN A 101 -16.81 -11.82 10.74
#